data_AF-A0A660L7C6-F1
#
_entry.id   AF-A0A660L7C6-F1
#
_cell.length_a   1.000
_cell.length_b   1.000
_cell.length_c   1.000
_cell.angle_alpha   90.00
_cell.angle_beta   90.00
_cell.angle_gamma   90.00
#
_symmetry.space_group_name_H-M   'P 1'
#
loop_
_entity.id
_entity.type
_entity.pdbx_description
1 polymer ?
#
loop_
_entity_poly.entity_id
_entity_poly.type
_entity_poly.pdbx_seq_one_letter_code
_entity_poly.pdbx_strand_id
1 'polypeptide(L)'
;MIVEVERQERYWYPDDGGEVWVAGFQIVDAEGRYLGRRELPDGLKVTHVAGAVHRPDALASELADPGEHLVLRPEPDNPHDPSAIAVDLADGTPLGYVPREHTHEVVGWSALVLRERRRSPRDPRDGLTMLLAREPIELRIR
;
A
#
# COMPACT_ATOMS: atom_id res chain seq x y z
N MET A 1 1.20 3.19 16.29
CA MET A 1 1.15 4.64 15.97
C MET A 1 -0.14 5.04 15.27
N ILE A 2 -0.58 6.28 15.49
CA ILE A 2 -1.72 6.90 14.77
C ILE A 2 -1.19 7.71 13.59
N VAL A 3 -1.83 7.60 12.43
CA VAL A 3 -1.52 8.36 11.22
C VAL A 3 -2.75 9.14 10.78
N GLU A 4 -2.62 10.47 10.69
CA GLU A 4 -3.70 11.34 10.20
C GLU A 4 -3.89 11.17 8.70
N VAL A 5 -5.13 10.97 8.29
CA VAL A 5 -5.49 10.83 6.87
C VAL A 5 -6.79 11.54 6.51
N GLU A 6 -6.92 11.88 5.24
CA GLU A 6 -8.18 12.28 4.62
C GLU A 6 -8.58 11.28 3.54
N ARG A 7 -9.88 10.99 3.41
CA ARG A 7 -10.39 10.16 2.32
C ARG A 7 -10.37 10.95 1.02
N GLN A 8 -9.82 10.36 -0.03
CA GLN A 8 -9.64 11.00 -1.34
C GLN A 8 -9.95 10.05 -2.48
N GLU A 9 -10.52 10.60 -3.54
CA GLU A 9 -10.76 9.93 -4.83
C GLU A 9 -10.38 10.91 -5.95
N ARG A 10 -9.39 10.56 -6.76
CA ARG A 10 -8.91 11.47 -7.83
C ARG A 10 -8.34 10.72 -9.01
N TYR A 11 -8.35 11.39 -10.16
CA TYR A 11 -7.47 11.05 -11.26
C TYR A 11 -6.05 11.51 -10.97
N TRP A 12 -5.09 10.64 -11.27
CA TRP A 12 -3.68 10.92 -11.27
C TRP A 12 -3.12 10.64 -12.67
N TYR A 13 -2.29 11.55 -13.16
CA TYR A 13 -1.71 11.51 -14.49
C TYR A 13 -0.20 11.25 -14.31
N PRO A 14 0.28 10.01 -14.51
CA PRO A 14 1.70 9.71 -14.47
C PRO A 14 2.44 10.40 -15.62
N ASP A 15 3.76 10.52 -15.49
CA ASP A 15 4.63 11.18 -16.48
C ASP A 15 4.63 10.48 -17.85
N ASP A 16 4.16 9.22 -17.91
CA ASP A 16 4.00 8.45 -19.15
C ASP A 16 2.75 8.82 -19.97
N GLY A 17 1.95 9.78 -19.48
CA GLY A 17 0.72 10.23 -20.13
C GLY A 17 -0.50 9.33 -19.86
N GLY A 18 -0.38 8.36 -18.95
CA GLY A 18 -1.51 7.56 -18.50
C GLY A 18 -2.56 8.37 -17.71
N GLU A 19 -3.70 7.75 -17.48
CA GLU A 19 -4.69 8.21 -16.52
C GLU A 19 -5.00 7.04 -15.59
N VAL A 20 -4.82 7.25 -14.29
CA VAL A 20 -5.20 6.26 -13.29
C VAL A 20 -6.07 6.92 -12.24
N TRP A 21 -7.15 6.24 -11.88
CA TRP A 21 -7.99 6.65 -10.78
C TRP A 21 -7.47 6.01 -9.50
N VAL A 22 -7.32 6.81 -8.45
CA VAL A 22 -6.81 6.38 -7.14
C VAL A 22 -7.80 6.79 -6.07
N ALA A 23 -8.15 5.84 -5.20
CA ALA A 23 -9.05 6.06 -4.08
C ALA A 23 -8.55 5.46 -2.77
N GLY A 24 -8.91 6.07 -1.65
CA GLY A 24 -8.52 5.62 -0.32
C GLY A 24 -8.09 6.80 0.52
N PHE A 25 -6.91 6.73 1.13
CA PHE A 25 -6.45 7.69 2.12
C PHE A 25 -5.21 8.47 1.68
N GLN A 26 -5.23 9.79 1.89
CA GLN A 26 -4.08 10.67 1.76
C GLN A 26 -3.55 11.02 3.15
N ILE A 27 -2.26 10.83 3.39
CA ILE A 27 -1.63 11.19 4.67
C ILE A 27 -1.53 12.71 4.76
N VAL A 28 -1.88 13.24 5.92
CA VAL A 28 -1.88 14.68 6.22
C VAL A 28 -1.08 14.97 7.48
N ASP A 29 -0.60 16.21 7.63
CA ASP A 29 -0.04 16.70 8.90
C ASP A 29 -1.11 17.23 9.85
N ALA A 30 -0.69 17.77 11.01
CA ALA A 30 -1.58 18.28 12.04
C ALA A 30 -2.46 19.44 11.56
N GLU A 31 -2.01 20.17 10.54
CA GLU A 31 -2.73 21.27 9.90
C GLU A 31 -3.64 20.79 8.74
N GLY A 32 -3.60 19.51 8.40
CA GLY A 32 -4.38 18.92 7.30
C GLY A 32 -3.71 19.03 5.93
N ARG A 33 -2.45 19.48 5.88
CA ARG A 33 -1.70 19.57 4.62
C ARG A 33 -1.21 18.19 4.20
N TYR A 34 -1.29 17.90 2.91
CA TYR A 34 -0.89 16.61 2.35
C TYR A 34 0.62 16.40 2.45
N LEU A 35 1.00 15.23 2.95
CA LEU A 35 2.39 14.78 2.99
C LEU A 35 2.70 13.92 1.76
N GLY A 36 3.67 14.38 0.96
CA GLY A 36 4.26 13.58 -0.10
C GLY A 36 5.14 12.47 0.45
N ARG A 37 5.47 11.47 -0.39
CA ARG A 37 6.29 10.30 0.02
C ARG A 37 7.64 10.67 0.63
N ARG A 38 8.23 11.81 0.23
CA ARG A 38 9.53 12.31 0.71
C ARG A 38 9.44 13.15 1.99
N GLU A 39 8.23 13.49 2.40
CA GLU A 39 7.96 14.32 3.60
C GLU A 39 7.49 13.45 4.78
N LEU A 40 7.34 12.15 4.58
CA LEU A 40 6.95 11.25 5.64
C LEU A 40 8.04 11.19 6.73
N PRO A 41 7.66 11.16 8.01
CA PRO A 41 8.62 11.00 9.09
C PRO A 41 9.31 9.63 9.03
N ASP A 42 10.47 9.55 9.67
CA ASP A 42 11.21 8.30 9.80
C ASP A 42 10.34 7.19 10.38
N GLY A 43 10.48 5.98 9.83
CA GLY A 43 9.68 4.84 10.23
C GLY A 43 8.31 4.74 9.55
N LEU A 44 7.97 5.66 8.64
CA LEU A 44 6.86 5.54 7.70
C LEU A 44 7.35 5.42 6.25
N LYS A 45 6.65 4.61 5.45
CA LYS A 45 6.81 4.60 3.99
C LYS A 45 5.49 4.37 3.26
N VAL A 46 5.39 4.95 2.07
CA VAL A 46 4.28 4.69 1.15
C VAL A 46 4.85 4.16 -0.15
N THR A 47 4.40 2.96 -0.53
CA THR A 47 4.83 2.30 -1.77
C THR A 47 3.71 1.44 -2.35
N HIS A 48 3.91 0.87 -3.53
CA HIS A 48 2.95 -0.03 -4.16
C HIS A 48 3.18 -1.48 -3.72
N VAL A 49 2.18 -2.34 -3.88
CA VAL A 49 2.37 -3.79 -3.75
C VAL A 49 2.84 -4.35 -5.10
N ALA A 50 4.07 -4.86 -5.15
CA ALA A 50 4.68 -5.39 -6.36
C ALA A 50 3.97 -6.69 -6.79
N GLY A 51 3.67 -6.80 -8.09
CA GLY A 51 3.03 -7.99 -8.67
C GLY A 51 1.53 -8.14 -8.38
N ALA A 52 0.89 -7.21 -7.64
CA ALA A 52 -0.53 -7.32 -7.28
C ALA A 52 -1.48 -7.43 -8.47
N VAL A 53 -1.13 -6.80 -9.61
CA VAL A 53 -1.91 -6.90 -10.87
C VAL A 53 -2.07 -8.34 -11.37
N HIS A 54 -1.17 -9.25 -10.98
CA HIS A 54 -1.24 -10.68 -11.32
C HIS A 54 -2.12 -11.48 -10.35
N ARG A 55 -2.74 -10.83 -9.37
CA ARG A 55 -3.62 -11.42 -8.35
C ARG A 55 -5.01 -10.74 -8.35
N PRO A 56 -5.76 -10.81 -9.47
CA PRO A 56 -7.04 -10.11 -9.61
C PRO A 56 -8.08 -10.54 -8.55
N ASP A 57 -8.12 -11.81 -8.17
CA ASP A 57 -9.06 -12.30 -7.14
C ASP A 57 -8.73 -11.74 -5.76
N ALA A 58 -7.43 -11.65 -5.41
CA ALA A 58 -6.99 -11.02 -4.16
C ALA A 58 -7.29 -9.51 -4.16
N LEU A 59 -7.09 -8.85 -5.29
CA LEU A 59 -7.44 -7.44 -5.46
C LEU A 59 -8.95 -7.19 -5.35
N ALA A 60 -9.79 -8.12 -5.81
CA ALA A 60 -11.24 -8.01 -5.73
C ALA A 60 -11.82 -8.25 -4.32
N SER A 61 -11.00 -8.76 -3.39
CA SER A 61 -11.41 -9.01 -2.01
C SER A 61 -11.67 -7.70 -1.24
N GLU A 62 -12.63 -7.73 -0.33
CA GLU A 62 -12.87 -6.64 0.63
C GLU A 62 -11.69 -6.48 1.60
N LEU A 63 -10.90 -7.55 1.83
CA LEU A 63 -9.66 -7.49 2.62
C LEU A 63 -8.54 -6.67 1.93
N ALA A 64 -8.77 -6.26 0.69
CA ALA A 64 -7.89 -5.35 -0.06
C ALA A 64 -8.43 -3.90 -0.10
N ASP A 65 -9.50 -3.59 0.66
CA ASP A 65 -10.07 -2.25 0.74
C ASP A 65 -9.11 -1.27 1.44
N PRO A 66 -9.08 0.01 1.04
CA PRO A 66 -8.31 1.02 1.78
C PRO A 66 -8.67 1.04 3.27
N GLY A 67 -7.65 0.96 4.13
CA GLY A 67 -7.77 0.86 5.58
C GLY A 67 -7.50 -0.55 6.12
N GLU A 68 -7.64 -1.59 5.29
CA GLU A 68 -7.43 -2.97 5.71
C GLU A 68 -5.96 -3.31 5.95
N HIS A 69 -5.71 -4.13 6.96
CA HIS A 69 -4.37 -4.58 7.32
C HIS A 69 -3.84 -5.63 6.35
N LEU A 70 -2.53 -5.55 6.09
CA LEU A 70 -1.79 -6.50 5.28
C LEU A 70 -0.78 -7.24 6.16
N VAL A 71 -0.52 -8.50 5.81
CA VAL A 71 0.48 -9.33 6.50
C VAL A 71 1.77 -9.31 5.69
N LEU A 72 2.88 -8.94 6.33
CA LEU A 72 4.22 -9.01 5.76
C LEU A 72 4.91 -10.29 6.23
N ARG A 73 5.37 -11.10 5.28
CA ARG A 73 6.00 -12.39 5.58
C ARG A 73 7.34 -12.53 4.83
N PRO A 74 8.48 -12.53 5.52
CA PRO A 74 9.78 -12.80 4.90
C PRO A 74 9.82 -14.20 4.27
N GLU A 75 10.46 -14.30 3.10
CA GLU A 75 10.67 -15.57 2.39
C GLU A 75 12.17 -15.81 2.14
N PRO A 76 12.94 -16.20 3.18
CA PRO A 76 14.39 -16.40 3.06
C PRO A 76 14.79 -17.50 2.07
N ASP A 77 13.90 -18.47 1.85
CA ASP A 77 14.10 -19.57 0.91
C ASP A 77 13.60 -19.27 -0.51
N ASN A 78 13.18 -18.02 -0.79
CA ASN A 78 12.71 -17.64 -2.12
C ASN A 78 13.87 -17.77 -3.14
N PRO A 79 13.70 -18.59 -4.20
CA PRO A 79 14.79 -18.92 -5.12
C PRO A 79 15.23 -17.74 -6.01
N HIS A 80 14.41 -16.68 -6.09
CA HIS A 80 14.70 -15.50 -6.90
C HIS A 80 15.34 -14.39 -6.08
N ASP A 81 14.89 -14.20 -4.84
CA ASP A 81 15.36 -13.15 -3.96
C ASP A 81 15.20 -13.56 -2.48
N PRO A 82 16.28 -13.97 -1.79
CA PRO A 82 16.24 -14.31 -0.37
C PRO A 82 15.82 -13.17 0.57
N SER A 83 15.77 -11.92 0.07
CA SER A 83 15.27 -10.78 0.82
C SER A 83 13.77 -10.52 0.60
N ALA A 84 13.09 -11.33 -0.21
CA ALA A 84 11.69 -11.13 -0.53
C ALA A 84 10.81 -11.10 0.73
N ILE A 85 9.86 -10.17 0.73
CA ILE A 85 8.81 -10.09 1.75
C ILE A 85 7.49 -10.17 1.00
N ALA A 86 6.80 -11.30 1.19
CA ALA A 86 5.45 -11.48 0.69
C ALA A 86 4.49 -10.53 1.41
N VAL A 87 3.52 -10.03 0.65
CA VAL A 87 2.39 -9.25 1.13
C VAL A 87 1.16 -10.11 0.94
N ASP A 88 0.55 -10.50 2.05
CA ASP A 88 -0.66 -11.31 2.09
C ASP A 88 -1.84 -10.47 2.61
N LEU A 89 -3.06 -10.81 2.22
CA LEU A 89 -4.27 -10.31 2.86
C LEU A 89 -4.38 -10.87 4.28
N ALA A 90 -5.29 -10.31 5.10
CA ALA A 90 -5.47 -10.72 6.49
C ALA A 90 -5.82 -12.22 6.67
N ASP A 91 -6.40 -12.87 5.66
CA ASP A 91 -6.72 -14.30 5.65
C ASP A 91 -5.57 -15.19 5.14
N GLY A 92 -4.41 -14.61 4.83
CA GLY A 92 -3.24 -15.30 4.27
C GLY A 92 -3.26 -15.45 2.75
N THR A 93 -4.26 -14.91 2.05
CA THR A 93 -4.30 -14.94 0.58
C THR A 93 -3.13 -14.12 0.00
N PRO A 94 -2.28 -14.71 -0.88
CA PRO A 94 -1.16 -13.98 -1.46
C PRO A 94 -1.62 -12.83 -2.36
N LEU A 95 -1.20 -11.62 -2.02
CA LEU A 95 -1.53 -10.40 -2.75
C LEU A 95 -0.35 -9.91 -3.62
N GLY A 96 0.88 -10.05 -3.14
CA GLY A 96 2.07 -9.64 -3.89
C GLY A 96 3.32 -9.58 -3.02
N TYR A 97 4.19 -8.61 -3.27
CA TYR A 97 5.45 -8.44 -2.53
C TYR A 97 5.74 -6.98 -2.21
N VAL A 98 6.57 -6.76 -1.20
CA VAL A 98 7.25 -5.47 -1.01
C VAL A 98 8.22 -5.25 -2.18
N PRO A 99 8.26 -4.05 -2.80
CA PRO A 99 9.25 -3.72 -3.81
C PRO A 99 10.68 -3.92 -3.28
N ARG A 100 11.56 -4.48 -4.10
CA ARG A 100 12.90 -4.94 -3.70
C ARG A 100 13.75 -3.85 -3.07
N GLU A 101 13.60 -2.61 -3.52
CA GLU A 101 14.30 -1.43 -2.98
C GLU A 101 13.94 -1.10 -1.52
N HIS A 102 12.89 -1.72 -0.97
CA HIS A 102 12.42 -1.48 0.40
C HIS A 102 12.60 -2.68 1.34
N THR A 103 12.86 -3.89 0.82
CA THR A 103 12.80 -5.14 1.60
C THR A 103 13.64 -5.11 2.86
N HIS A 104 14.91 -4.74 2.75
CA HIS A 104 15.85 -4.70 3.88
C HIS A 104 15.45 -3.73 4.99
N GLU A 105 14.72 -2.66 4.65
CA GLU A 105 14.36 -1.65 5.63
C GLU A 105 13.12 -2.03 6.44
N VAL A 106 12.20 -2.80 5.83
CA VAL A 106 10.83 -2.99 6.35
C VAL A 106 10.61 -4.37 6.97
N VAL A 107 11.69 -5.13 7.22
CA VAL A 107 11.59 -6.40 7.95
C VAL A 107 10.99 -6.16 9.33
N GLY A 108 9.89 -6.85 9.65
CA GLY A 108 9.17 -6.72 10.92
C GLY A 108 8.28 -5.49 11.04
N TRP A 109 8.10 -4.71 9.96
CA TRP A 109 7.17 -3.58 9.94
C TRP A 109 5.73 -4.05 9.79
N SER A 110 4.79 -3.17 10.10
CA SER A 110 3.36 -3.32 9.86
C SER A 110 2.96 -2.71 8.51
N ALA A 111 1.87 -3.20 7.92
CA ALA A 111 1.34 -2.72 6.66
C ALA A 111 -0.19 -2.59 6.67
N LEU A 112 -0.70 -1.64 5.88
CA LEU A 112 -2.12 -1.56 5.52
C LEU A 112 -2.30 -1.04 4.10
N VAL A 113 -3.46 -1.29 3.51
CA VAL A 113 -3.85 -0.72 2.22
C VAL A 113 -4.12 0.76 2.41
N LEU A 114 -3.30 1.62 1.81
CA LEU A 114 -3.52 3.06 1.85
C LEU A 114 -4.50 3.49 0.75
N ARG A 115 -4.34 2.95 -0.47
CA ARG A 115 -5.14 3.31 -1.64
C ARG A 115 -5.27 2.14 -2.60
N GLU A 116 -6.39 2.11 -3.31
CA GLU A 116 -6.58 1.31 -4.50
C GLU A 116 -6.28 2.13 -5.77
N ARG A 117 -5.87 1.44 -6.82
CA ARG A 117 -5.68 1.98 -8.17
C ARG A 117 -6.59 1.23 -9.15
N ARG A 118 -7.22 1.99 -10.03
CA ARG A 118 -8.06 1.51 -11.13
C ARG A 118 -7.76 2.33 -12.38
N ARG A 119 -8.13 1.80 -13.55
CA ARG A 119 -8.13 2.58 -14.80
C ARG A 119 -9.22 3.66 -14.78
N SER A 120 -10.39 3.33 -14.26
CA SER A 120 -11.50 4.25 -14.00
C SER A 120 -12.28 3.80 -12.75
N PRO A 121 -13.17 4.64 -12.18
CA PRO A 121 -13.99 4.25 -11.03
C PRO A 121 -14.83 2.98 -11.24
N ARG A 122 -15.15 2.64 -12.50
CA ARG A 122 -15.98 1.48 -12.86
C ARG A 122 -15.18 0.21 -13.15
N ASP A 123 -13.87 0.34 -13.36
CA ASP A 123 -13.01 -0.80 -13.64
C ASP A 123 -12.65 -1.55 -12.34
N PRO A 124 -12.25 -2.83 -12.44
CA PRO A 124 -11.63 -3.54 -11.32
C PRO A 124 -10.36 -2.84 -10.84
N ARG A 125 -9.96 -3.13 -9.58
CA ARG A 125 -8.64 -2.76 -9.07
C ARG A 125 -7.55 -3.41 -9.91
N ASP A 126 -6.51 -2.65 -10.22
CA ASP A 126 -5.32 -3.12 -10.94
C ASP A 126 -4.02 -2.92 -10.13
N GLY A 127 -4.15 -2.49 -8.87
CA GLY A 127 -3.04 -2.36 -7.95
C GLY A 127 -3.44 -1.67 -6.65
N LEU A 128 -2.54 -1.75 -5.66
CA LEU A 128 -2.68 -1.10 -4.37
C LEU A 128 -1.43 -0.28 -4.05
N THR A 129 -1.65 0.80 -3.32
CA THR A 129 -0.62 1.50 -2.55
C THR A 129 -0.79 1.11 -1.09
N MET A 130 0.29 0.72 -0.43
CA MET A 130 0.33 0.40 0.99
C MET A 130 1.08 1.45 1.79
N LEU A 131 0.69 1.61 3.05
CA LEU A 131 1.44 2.31 4.08
C LEU A 131 2.18 1.27 4.92
N LEU A 132 3.47 1.49 5.10
CA LEU A 132 4.35 0.68 5.94
C LEU A 132 4.78 1.51 7.15
N ALA A 133 4.84 0.88 8.32
CA ALA A 133 5.31 1.53 9.53
C ALA A 133 6.08 0.58 10.45
N ARG A 134 7.06 1.12 11.21
CA ARG A 134 7.80 0.34 12.23
C ARG A 134 6.92 -0.21 13.36
N GLU A 135 5.78 0.42 13.59
CA GLU A 135 4.82 0.07 14.64
C GLU A 135 3.46 -0.26 14.01
N PRO A 136 2.56 -0.98 14.72
CA PRO A 136 1.18 -1.16 14.30
C PRO A 136 0.52 0.17 13.93
N ILE A 137 -0.21 0.20 12.82
CA ILE A 137 -0.77 1.42 12.25
C ILE A 137 -2.25 1.53 12.62
N GLU A 138 -2.67 2.70 13.07
CA GLU A 138 -4.09 3.08 13.16
C GLU A 138 -4.30 4.35 12.32
N LEU A 139 -5.28 4.34 11.42
CA LEU A 139 -5.61 5.52 10.63
C LEU A 139 -6.64 6.36 11.40
N ARG A 140 -6.34 7.65 11.60
CA ARG A 140 -7.31 8.61 12.10
C ARG A 140 -7.78 9.49 10.95
N ILE A 141 -9.06 9.34 10.60
CA ILE A 141 -9.71 10.13 9.56
C ILE A 141 -10.05 11.51 10.13
N ARG A 142 -9.64 12.56 9.43
CA ARG A 142 -10.00 13.95 9.73
C ARG A 142 -11.32 14.37 9.08
#